data_AF-E3EKZ1-F1
#
_entry.id   AF-E3EKZ1-F1
#
_cell.length_a   1.000
_cell.length_b   1.000
_cell.length_c   1.000
_cell.angle_alpha   90.00
_cell.angle_beta   90.00
_cell.angle_gamma   90.00
#
_symmetry.space_group_name_H-M   'P 1'
#
loop_
_entity.id
_entity.type
_entity.pdbx_description
1 polymer ?
#
loop_
_entity_poly.entity_id
_entity_poly.type
_entity_poly.pdbx_seq_one_letter_code
_entity_poly.pdbx_strand_id
1 'polypeptide(L)'
;MKDFIFEQELQNLNNNIIRDYLAEVIASYNMGHYRSAVVSLYNVVIYDLMFKLKTLKEVYEDQNASNILEELGNNNTNQSYIQWEKRLFDHIVDHTNLLDEHELRLVERLKEDRNHCAHPAMKDFTIFIPNKDQTRAHLRNMFEIIFLRDPLLAKEIINPILEDIKGYNNTFGTSINPDRFGKYLTSKYYKKLNQKVEKKLFDTLWTFTFIKQGEEFDQNRLACYYALCSLVEMNTMRFLNYVKNDIQFYSKVKINDKDAYHTNKDEYAKLRAIDIRTIVSSQAFLIYFCSEFKEFYDAMKEYLQEALTHEAEKNINLKARAIFMSNSFADHLKAIDEYKKQAFSVFVGSFGFYHYELKDTSVDQEQIAFLCKEAEERNCTASLVDFVIDWINNISSYDSTYKVFQNLVFPVFKYFNNDDVDRMAQIMSNNSQIHGDTRNRNKYIPELKDKITETIGADFPFDNYYVFTK
;
A
#
# COMPACT_ATOMS: atom_id res chain seq x y z
N MET A 1 10.56 -4.85 28.89
CA MET A 1 9.09 -4.64 28.83
C MET A 1 8.83 -3.23 29.32
N LYS A 2 8.08 -2.40 28.59
CA LYS A 2 7.61 -1.12 29.13
C LYS A 2 6.66 -1.40 30.30
N ASP A 3 6.73 -0.60 31.37
CA ASP A 3 5.78 -0.69 32.46
C ASP A 3 4.38 -0.28 31.96
N PHE A 4 3.37 -1.09 32.27
CA PHE A 4 1.97 -0.78 31.96
C PHE A 4 1.42 0.15 33.04
N ILE A 5 1.20 1.42 32.68
CA ILE A 5 0.75 2.49 33.57
C ILE A 5 -0.70 2.82 33.23
N PHE A 6 -1.64 2.46 34.10
CA PHE A 6 -3.09 2.57 33.84
C PHE A 6 -3.51 4.00 33.52
N GLU A 7 -2.95 4.99 34.21
CA GLU A 7 -3.26 6.41 34.03
C GLU A 7 -2.85 6.93 32.64
N GLN A 8 -1.79 6.38 32.05
CA GLN A 8 -1.40 6.70 30.67
C GLN A 8 -2.33 6.03 29.67
N GLU A 9 -2.68 4.78 29.90
CA GLU A 9 -3.57 4.02 29.01
C GLU A 9 -4.99 4.58 28.97
N LEU A 10 -5.47 5.24 30.04
CA LEU A 10 -6.74 5.97 30.02
C LEU A 10 -6.83 7.00 28.88
N GLN A 11 -5.69 7.61 28.49
CA GLN A 11 -5.64 8.59 27.41
C GLN A 11 -5.88 7.96 26.04
N ASN A 12 -5.66 6.65 25.91
CA ASN A 12 -5.83 5.89 24.67
C ASN A 12 -7.27 5.41 24.44
N LEU A 13 -8.17 5.52 25.43
CA LEU A 13 -9.58 5.15 25.24
C LEU A 13 -10.32 6.21 24.41
N ASN A 14 -11.14 5.77 23.46
CA ASN A 14 -11.98 6.67 22.65
C ASN A 14 -13.27 7.12 23.36
N ASN A 15 -13.81 6.29 24.26
CA ASN A 15 -15.09 6.56 24.94
C ASN A 15 -14.86 7.31 26.27
N ASN A 16 -15.24 8.59 26.30
CA ASN A 16 -15.09 9.44 27.50
C ASN A 16 -15.86 8.90 28.72
N ILE A 17 -17.04 8.31 28.53
CA ILE A 17 -17.86 7.77 29.64
C ILE A 17 -17.13 6.58 30.29
N ILE A 18 -16.60 5.67 29.48
CA ILE A 18 -15.83 4.52 29.98
C ILE A 18 -14.53 4.97 30.63
N ARG A 19 -13.89 6.00 30.09
CA ARG A 19 -12.68 6.60 30.68
C ARG A 19 -12.95 7.12 32.09
N ASP A 20 -14.07 7.83 32.30
CA ASP A 20 -14.44 8.37 33.61
C ASP A 20 -14.71 7.24 34.62
N TYR A 21 -15.45 6.20 34.23
CA TYR A 21 -15.69 5.06 35.11
C TYR A 21 -14.41 4.28 35.42
N LEU A 22 -13.50 4.11 34.46
CA LEU A 22 -12.21 3.46 34.73
C LEU A 22 -11.31 4.29 35.63
N ALA A 23 -11.37 5.62 35.56
CA ALA A 23 -10.64 6.48 36.47
C ALA A 23 -11.06 6.23 37.94
N GLU A 24 -12.35 6.02 38.21
CA GLU A 24 -12.84 5.64 39.55
C GLU A 24 -12.34 4.26 40.01
N VAL A 25 -12.30 3.29 39.09
CA VAL A 25 -11.76 1.95 39.36
C VAL A 25 -10.27 2.03 39.73
N ILE A 26 -9.50 2.79 38.95
CA ILE A 26 -8.06 2.98 39.17
C ILE A 26 -7.81 3.73 40.47
N ALA A 27 -8.59 4.77 40.78
CA ALA A 27 -8.51 5.47 42.07
C ALA A 27 -8.78 4.51 43.24
N SER A 28 -9.80 3.65 43.13
CA SER A 28 -10.10 2.63 44.15
C SER A 28 -8.95 1.64 44.34
N TYR A 29 -8.34 1.20 43.25
CA TYR A 29 -7.16 0.32 43.28
C TYR A 29 -5.95 1.01 43.94
N ASN A 30 -5.67 2.27 43.58
CA ASN A 30 -4.55 3.03 44.13
C ASN A 30 -4.70 3.33 45.63
N MET A 31 -5.94 3.47 46.11
CA MET A 31 -6.26 3.63 47.54
C MET A 31 -6.27 2.30 48.33
N GLY A 32 -6.05 1.16 47.68
CA GLY A 32 -6.06 -0.16 48.33
C GLY A 32 -7.46 -0.75 48.53
N HIS A 33 -8.49 -0.18 47.92
CA HIS A 33 -9.86 -0.68 47.95
C HIS A 33 -10.08 -1.77 46.88
N TYR A 34 -9.28 -2.84 46.94
CA TYR A 34 -9.20 -3.89 45.92
C TYR A 34 -10.55 -4.59 45.64
N ARG A 35 -11.32 -4.87 46.70
CA ARG A 35 -12.67 -5.42 46.58
C ARG A 35 -13.57 -4.51 45.74
N SER A 36 -13.61 -3.22 46.07
CA SER A 36 -14.44 -2.25 45.35
C SER A 36 -13.97 -2.08 43.90
N ALA A 37 -12.66 -2.05 43.68
CA ALA A 37 -12.08 -1.97 42.34
C ALA A 37 -12.50 -3.16 41.46
N VAL A 38 -12.46 -4.40 41.97
CA VAL A 38 -12.89 -5.60 41.21
C VAL A 38 -14.38 -5.56 40.88
N VAL A 39 -15.23 -5.18 41.85
CA VAL A 39 -16.68 -5.09 41.62
C VAL A 39 -17.00 -4.03 40.57
N SER A 40 -16.40 -2.84 40.67
CA SER A 40 -16.62 -1.76 39.71
C SER A 40 -16.05 -2.10 38.33
N LEU A 41 -14.85 -2.70 38.25
CA LEU A 41 -14.22 -3.11 36.99
C LEU A 41 -15.14 -3.99 36.15
N TYR A 42 -15.75 -5.00 36.77
CA TYR A 42 -16.66 -5.91 36.06
C TYR A 42 -17.89 -5.18 35.50
N ASN A 43 -18.46 -4.23 36.24
CA ASN A 43 -19.57 -3.43 35.73
C ASN A 43 -19.14 -2.58 34.52
N VAL A 44 -17.96 -1.98 34.58
CA VAL A 44 -17.41 -1.19 33.47
C VAL A 44 -17.14 -2.04 32.23
N VAL A 45 -16.69 -3.29 32.40
CA VAL A 45 -16.57 -4.26 31.30
C VAL A 45 -17.90 -4.46 30.57
N ILE A 46 -18.99 -4.70 31.31
CA ILE A 46 -20.32 -4.88 30.71
C ILE A 46 -20.74 -3.61 29.96
N TYR A 47 -20.58 -2.44 30.57
CA TYR A 47 -20.92 -1.17 29.92
C TYR A 47 -20.14 -0.93 28.63
N ASP A 48 -18.84 -1.18 28.62
CA ASP A 48 -17.99 -1.00 27.44
C ASP A 48 -18.41 -1.95 26.30
N LEU A 49 -18.66 -3.21 26.61
CA LEU A 49 -19.17 -4.19 25.64
C LEU A 49 -20.52 -3.78 25.05
N MET A 50 -21.43 -3.25 25.89
CA MET A 50 -22.71 -2.72 25.40
C MET A 50 -22.54 -1.50 24.48
N PHE A 51 -21.66 -0.56 24.84
CA PHE A 51 -21.34 0.59 23.97
C PHE A 51 -20.74 0.16 22.64
N LYS A 52 -19.90 -0.89 22.67
CA LYS A 52 -19.31 -1.48 21.47
C LYS A 52 -20.35 -2.13 20.58
N LEU A 53 -21.26 -2.93 21.13
CA LEU A 53 -22.41 -3.47 20.40
C LEU A 53 -23.28 -2.37 19.81
N LYS A 54 -23.55 -1.31 20.57
CA LYS A 54 -24.32 -0.15 20.08
C LYS A 54 -23.62 0.55 18.92
N THR A 55 -22.30 0.72 19.01
CA THR A 55 -21.50 1.32 17.94
C THR A 55 -21.48 0.41 16.70
N LEU A 56 -21.37 -0.90 16.87
CA LEU A 56 -21.53 -1.89 15.81
C LEU A 56 -22.88 -1.78 15.10
N LYS A 57 -23.97 -1.64 15.85
CA LYS A 57 -25.30 -1.42 15.29
C LYS A 57 -25.44 -0.08 14.56
N GLU A 58 -25.14 1.03 15.23
CA GLU A 58 -25.51 2.38 14.76
C GLU A 58 -24.53 2.96 13.74
N VAL A 59 -23.24 2.66 13.87
CA VAL A 59 -22.19 3.24 13.03
C VAL A 59 -21.79 2.29 11.90
N TYR A 60 -21.81 0.98 12.17
CA TYR A 60 -21.34 -0.05 11.25
C TYR A 60 -22.45 -0.94 10.69
N GLU A 61 -23.72 -0.67 11.03
CA GLU A 61 -24.90 -1.39 10.53
C GLU A 61 -24.80 -2.92 10.71
N ASP A 62 -24.14 -3.38 11.78
CA ASP A 62 -23.94 -4.81 12.05
C ASP A 62 -25.25 -5.47 12.49
N GLN A 63 -25.75 -6.38 11.65
CA GLN A 63 -27.00 -7.10 11.88
C GLN A 63 -26.92 -8.06 13.08
N ASN A 64 -25.77 -8.69 13.36
CA ASN A 64 -25.62 -9.54 14.53
C ASN A 64 -25.68 -8.68 15.80
N ALA A 65 -24.98 -7.53 15.82
CA ALA A 65 -25.08 -6.61 16.94
C ALA A 65 -26.51 -6.08 17.11
N SER A 66 -27.25 -5.82 16.02
CA SER A 66 -28.66 -5.46 16.10
C SER A 66 -29.51 -6.58 16.70
N ASN A 67 -29.34 -7.81 16.24
CA ASN A 67 -30.06 -8.98 16.75
C ASN A 67 -29.77 -9.21 18.24
N ILE A 68 -28.51 -9.12 18.65
CA ILE A 68 -28.08 -9.27 20.06
C ILE A 68 -28.73 -8.18 20.92
N LEU A 69 -28.67 -6.92 20.49
CA LEU A 69 -29.27 -5.81 21.24
C LEU A 69 -30.79 -5.88 21.30
N GLU A 70 -31.46 -6.37 20.25
CA GLU A 70 -32.91 -6.58 20.22
C GLU A 70 -33.32 -7.76 21.11
N GLU A 71 -32.61 -8.89 21.03
CA GLU A 71 -32.86 -10.07 21.87
C GLU A 71 -32.65 -9.75 23.36
N LEU A 72 -31.56 -9.05 23.69
CA LEU A 72 -31.24 -8.66 25.07
C LEU A 72 -32.07 -7.48 25.58
N GLY A 73 -32.58 -6.64 24.67
CA GLY A 73 -33.48 -5.52 24.97
C GLY A 73 -34.92 -5.97 25.23
N ASN A 74 -35.36 -7.05 24.60
CA ASN A 74 -36.70 -7.64 24.72
C ASN A 74 -36.89 -8.49 26.00
N ASN A 75 -36.19 -8.17 27.09
CA ASN A 75 -36.28 -8.95 28.33
C ASN A 75 -37.74 -9.05 28.83
N ASN A 76 -38.27 -10.28 28.82
CA ASN A 76 -39.39 -10.68 29.67
C ASN A 76 -39.01 -10.41 31.13
N THR A 77 -39.87 -9.74 31.89
CA THR A 77 -39.66 -9.24 33.26
C THR A 77 -39.31 -10.30 34.32
N ASN A 78 -39.20 -11.58 33.95
CA ASN A 78 -38.99 -12.73 34.83
C ASN A 78 -37.58 -13.35 34.76
N GLN A 79 -36.64 -12.77 34.00
CA GLN A 79 -35.32 -13.38 33.84
C GLN A 79 -34.28 -12.84 34.84
N SER A 80 -33.47 -13.74 35.45
CA SER A 80 -32.42 -13.31 36.38
C SER A 80 -31.27 -12.61 35.64
N TYR A 81 -30.70 -11.57 36.27
CA TYR A 81 -29.57 -10.81 35.73
C TYR A 81 -28.36 -11.72 35.40
N ILE A 82 -28.14 -12.79 36.17
CA ILE A 82 -27.04 -13.75 35.93
C ILE A 82 -27.21 -14.48 34.60
N GLN A 83 -28.45 -14.86 34.25
CA GLN A 83 -28.75 -15.49 32.97
C GLN A 83 -28.65 -14.49 31.81
N TRP A 84 -28.98 -13.23 32.05
CA TRP A 84 -28.79 -12.16 31.07
C TRP A 84 -27.31 -11.93 30.78
N GLU A 85 -26.46 -11.82 31.81
CA GLU A 85 -25.01 -11.67 31.65
C GLU A 85 -24.41 -12.84 30.86
N LYS A 86 -24.80 -14.08 31.19
CA LYS A 86 -24.28 -15.26 30.49
C LYS A 86 -24.58 -15.21 29.00
N ARG A 87 -25.84 -14.93 28.63
CA ARG A 87 -26.24 -14.82 27.22
C ARG A 87 -25.53 -13.69 26.49
N LEU A 88 -25.31 -12.55 27.15
CA LEU A 88 -24.54 -11.46 26.54
C LEU A 88 -23.14 -11.94 26.11
N PHE A 89 -22.43 -12.63 27.00
CA PHE A 89 -21.09 -13.13 26.70
C PHE A 89 -21.08 -14.25 25.66
N ASP A 90 -22.01 -15.21 25.77
CA ASP A 90 -22.17 -16.30 24.80
C ASP A 90 -22.41 -15.73 23.39
N HIS A 91 -23.37 -14.80 23.27
CA HIS A 91 -23.67 -14.10 22.00
C HIS A 91 -22.50 -13.28 21.47
N ILE A 92 -21.77 -12.60 22.35
CA ILE A 92 -20.59 -11.83 21.96
C ILE A 92 -19.52 -12.75 21.36
N VAL A 93 -19.26 -13.92 21.94
CA VAL A 93 -18.26 -14.86 21.41
C VAL A 93 -18.75 -15.59 20.16
N ASP A 94 -20.02 -15.99 20.13
CA ASP A 94 -20.57 -16.82 19.05
C ASP A 94 -20.89 -16.02 17.78
N HIS A 95 -21.25 -14.74 17.94
CA HIS A 95 -21.83 -13.93 16.86
C HIS A 95 -21.05 -12.65 16.56
N THR A 96 -20.03 -12.33 17.37
CA THR A 96 -19.14 -11.19 17.15
C THR A 96 -17.67 -11.63 17.29
N ASN A 97 -16.72 -10.78 16.92
CA ASN A 97 -15.29 -10.97 17.22
C ASN A 97 -14.80 -9.94 18.26
N LEU A 98 -15.67 -9.45 19.14
CA LEU A 98 -15.25 -8.54 20.23
C LEU A 98 -14.38 -9.29 21.27
N LEU A 99 -14.63 -10.59 21.47
CA LEU A 99 -13.90 -11.47 22.37
C LEU A 99 -13.74 -12.86 21.72
N ASP A 100 -12.62 -13.52 21.96
CA ASP A 100 -12.47 -14.95 21.68
C ASP A 100 -12.73 -15.83 22.92
N GLU A 101 -12.74 -17.15 22.75
CA GLU A 101 -12.95 -18.11 23.84
C GLU A 101 -11.91 -18.00 24.97
N HIS A 102 -10.66 -17.64 24.67
CA HIS A 102 -9.61 -17.49 25.67
C HIS A 102 -9.82 -16.21 26.48
N GLU A 103 -10.19 -15.12 25.81
CA GLU A 103 -10.49 -13.84 26.41
C GLU A 103 -11.75 -13.90 27.26
N LEU A 104 -12.77 -14.64 26.82
CA LEU A 104 -13.95 -14.93 27.63
C LEU A 104 -13.57 -15.58 28.96
N ARG A 105 -12.65 -16.56 28.96
CA ARG A 105 -12.17 -17.18 30.21
C ARG A 105 -11.50 -16.18 31.17
N LEU A 106 -10.86 -15.13 30.65
CA LEU A 106 -10.30 -14.07 31.49
C LEU A 106 -11.41 -13.20 32.12
N VAL A 107 -12.47 -12.92 31.38
CA VAL A 107 -13.65 -12.22 31.88
C VAL A 107 -14.40 -13.07 32.91
N GLU A 108 -14.51 -14.39 32.69
CA GLU A 108 -15.12 -15.33 33.63
C GLU A 108 -14.38 -15.37 34.97
N ARG A 109 -13.04 -15.36 34.96
CA ARG A 109 -12.24 -15.26 36.20
C ARG A 109 -12.52 -13.96 36.97
N LEU A 110 -12.63 -12.83 36.27
CA LEU A 110 -13.03 -11.56 36.89
C LEU A 110 -14.42 -11.66 37.51
N LYS A 111 -15.37 -12.32 36.81
CA LYS A 111 -16.74 -12.53 37.30
C LYS A 111 -16.76 -13.40 38.56
N GLU A 112 -16.00 -14.48 38.60
CA GLU A 112 -15.87 -15.37 39.76
C GLU A 112 -15.38 -14.58 40.98
N ASP A 113 -14.27 -13.85 40.84
CA ASP A 113 -13.73 -13.02 41.91
C ASP A 113 -14.70 -11.91 42.33
N ARG A 114 -15.40 -11.28 41.38
CA ARG A 114 -16.45 -10.30 41.67
C ARG A 114 -17.59 -10.91 42.49
N ASN A 115 -18.02 -12.13 42.17
CA ASN A 115 -19.06 -12.82 42.93
C ASN A 115 -18.61 -13.12 44.37
N HIS A 116 -17.35 -13.55 44.55
CA HIS A 116 -16.75 -13.76 45.87
C HIS A 116 -16.55 -12.44 46.66
N CYS A 117 -16.33 -11.32 45.97
CA CYS A 117 -16.25 -9.99 46.58
C CYS A 117 -17.64 -9.45 46.98
N ALA A 118 -18.69 -9.76 46.23
CA ALA A 118 -20.03 -9.24 46.44
C ALA A 118 -20.85 -10.05 47.46
N HIS A 119 -20.61 -11.35 47.58
CA HIS A 119 -21.38 -12.27 48.42
C HIS A 119 -20.48 -12.98 49.46
N PRO A 120 -20.85 -12.99 50.75
CA PRO A 120 -20.10 -13.71 51.77
C PRO A 120 -20.06 -15.22 51.49
N ALA A 121 -18.93 -15.87 51.79
CA ALA A 121 -18.84 -17.32 51.73
C ALA A 121 -19.76 -17.95 52.79
N MET A 122 -20.64 -18.87 52.39
CA MET A 122 -21.65 -19.47 53.28
C MET A 122 -21.09 -20.22 54.49
N LYS A 123 -19.80 -20.62 54.46
CA LYS A 123 -19.18 -21.35 55.57
C LYS A 123 -18.70 -20.46 56.71
N ASP A 124 -18.17 -19.26 56.41
CA ASP A 124 -17.44 -18.45 57.40
C ASP A 124 -17.94 -17.00 57.49
N PHE A 125 -18.96 -16.61 56.71
CA PHE A 125 -19.47 -15.23 56.57
C PHE A 125 -18.40 -14.18 56.19
N THR A 126 -17.22 -14.61 55.78
CA THR A 126 -16.14 -13.75 55.30
C THR A 126 -16.33 -13.41 53.83
N ILE A 127 -16.00 -12.18 53.47
CA ILE A 127 -15.96 -11.71 52.08
C ILE A 127 -14.53 -11.89 51.56
N PHE A 128 -14.39 -12.40 50.34
CA PHE A 128 -13.08 -12.47 49.69
C PHE A 128 -12.58 -11.07 49.35
N ILE A 129 -11.32 -10.79 49.70
CA ILE A 129 -10.64 -9.54 49.34
C ILE A 129 -9.41 -9.93 48.51
N PRO A 130 -9.40 -9.63 47.20
CA PRO A 130 -8.24 -9.89 46.36
C PRO A 130 -7.07 -9.01 46.81
N ASN A 131 -5.85 -9.53 46.65
CA ASN A 131 -4.65 -8.76 46.89
C ASN A 131 -4.35 -7.81 45.71
N LYS A 132 -3.37 -6.93 45.92
CA LYS A 132 -2.95 -5.94 44.93
C LYS A 132 -2.64 -6.54 43.55
N ASP A 133 -1.91 -7.64 43.51
CA ASP A 133 -1.46 -8.25 42.25
C ASP A 133 -2.59 -8.94 41.50
N GLN A 134 -3.51 -9.58 42.23
CA GLN A 134 -4.74 -10.15 41.66
C GLN A 134 -5.60 -9.07 41.01
N THR A 135 -5.85 -7.96 41.72
CA THR A 135 -6.62 -6.83 41.16
C THR A 135 -5.89 -6.20 39.98
N ARG A 136 -4.56 -6.05 40.05
CA ARG A 136 -3.75 -5.51 38.95
C ARG A 136 -3.81 -6.40 37.71
N ALA A 137 -3.79 -7.72 37.88
CA ALA A 137 -3.90 -8.67 36.78
C ALA A 137 -5.26 -8.55 36.07
N HIS A 138 -6.35 -8.47 36.82
CA HIS A 138 -7.69 -8.22 36.27
C HIS A 138 -7.76 -6.92 35.48
N LEU A 139 -7.29 -5.82 36.07
CA LEU A 139 -7.23 -4.52 35.41
C LEU A 139 -6.48 -4.61 34.08
N ARG A 140 -5.27 -5.15 34.10
CA ARG A 140 -4.44 -5.27 32.90
C ARG A 140 -5.12 -6.10 31.82
N ASN A 141 -5.66 -7.27 32.19
CA ASN A 141 -6.34 -8.14 31.24
C ASN A 141 -7.53 -7.42 30.59
N MET A 142 -8.38 -6.75 31.37
CA MET A 142 -9.55 -6.06 30.81
C MET A 142 -9.17 -4.85 29.93
N PHE A 143 -8.10 -4.13 30.27
CA PHE A 143 -7.56 -3.09 29.39
C PHE A 143 -7.12 -3.66 28.05
N GLU A 144 -6.32 -4.72 28.05
CA GLU A 144 -5.73 -5.29 26.83
C GLU A 144 -6.77 -6.00 25.94
N ILE A 145 -7.74 -6.70 26.53
CA ILE A 145 -8.69 -7.52 25.76
C ILE A 145 -10.01 -6.80 25.44
N ILE A 146 -10.39 -5.81 26.26
CA ILE A 146 -11.64 -5.06 26.07
C ILE A 146 -11.29 -3.59 25.82
N PHE A 147 -10.92 -2.81 26.83
CA PHE A 147 -11.01 -1.34 26.75
C PHE A 147 -10.16 -0.68 25.67
N LEU A 148 -8.96 -1.20 25.40
CA LEU A 148 -8.06 -0.67 24.36
C LEU A 148 -8.39 -1.18 22.96
N ARG A 149 -9.37 -2.08 22.80
CA ARG A 149 -9.80 -2.60 21.49
C ARG A 149 -11.03 -1.88 20.98
N ASP A 150 -11.00 -1.46 19.73
CA ASP A 150 -12.14 -0.83 19.08
C ASP A 150 -13.22 -1.86 18.67
N PRO A 151 -14.52 -1.48 18.70
CA PRO A 151 -15.65 -2.34 18.33
C PRO A 151 -15.57 -2.92 16.89
N LEU A 152 -14.90 -2.20 15.99
CA LEU A 152 -14.77 -2.43 14.54
C LEU A 152 -14.32 -3.85 14.12
N LEU A 153 -13.68 -4.59 15.04
CA LEU A 153 -13.04 -5.87 14.75
C LEU A 153 -14.04 -7.03 14.59
N ALA A 154 -15.33 -6.78 14.84
CA ALA A 154 -16.30 -7.81 15.19
C ALA A 154 -16.88 -8.68 14.05
N LYS A 155 -17.05 -8.23 12.80
CA LYS A 155 -17.21 -9.04 11.55
C LYS A 155 -17.48 -8.09 10.37
N GLU A 156 -17.04 -8.47 9.17
CA GLU A 156 -17.32 -7.85 7.85
C GLU A 156 -16.83 -6.43 7.51
N ILE A 157 -15.94 -5.77 8.28
CA ILE A 157 -15.36 -4.47 7.85
C ILE A 157 -14.74 -4.47 6.44
N ILE A 158 -14.30 -5.62 5.95
CA ILE A 158 -13.75 -5.72 4.59
C ILE A 158 -14.77 -5.25 3.55
N ASN A 159 -16.06 -5.56 3.71
CA ASN A 159 -17.09 -5.17 2.74
C ASN A 159 -17.24 -3.64 2.65
N PRO A 160 -17.42 -2.89 3.76
CA PRO A 160 -17.36 -1.43 3.75
C PRO A 160 -16.07 -0.86 3.17
N ILE A 161 -14.91 -1.46 3.45
CA ILE A 161 -13.63 -1.01 2.87
C ILE A 161 -13.65 -1.18 1.34
N LEU A 162 -14.12 -2.32 0.85
CA LEU A 162 -14.20 -2.62 -0.58
C LEU A 162 -15.21 -1.71 -1.30
N GLU A 163 -16.37 -1.44 -0.69
CA GLU A 163 -17.35 -0.50 -1.22
C GLU A 163 -16.79 0.94 -1.25
N ASP A 164 -16.04 1.34 -0.23
CA ASP A 164 -15.34 2.64 -0.24
C ASP A 164 -14.28 2.71 -1.34
N ILE A 165 -13.50 1.64 -1.56
CA ILE A 165 -12.52 1.56 -2.65
C ILE A 165 -13.22 1.68 -4.01
N LYS A 166 -14.33 0.96 -4.20
CA LYS A 166 -15.15 0.99 -5.41
C LYS A 166 -15.79 2.36 -5.62
N GLY A 167 -16.33 2.98 -4.57
CA GLY A 167 -16.90 4.32 -4.61
C GLY A 167 -15.85 5.39 -4.95
N TYR A 168 -14.64 5.28 -4.38
CA TYR A 168 -13.53 6.16 -4.72
C TYR A 168 -13.12 5.99 -6.19
N ASN A 169 -13.04 4.74 -6.67
CA ASN A 169 -12.78 4.45 -8.09
C ASN A 169 -13.87 5.04 -9.01
N ASN A 170 -15.14 4.89 -8.66
CA ASN A 170 -16.24 5.47 -9.44
C ASN A 170 -16.19 7.00 -9.50
N THR A 171 -15.65 7.64 -8.46
CA THR A 171 -15.55 9.10 -8.36
C THR A 171 -14.36 9.65 -9.16
N PHE A 172 -13.19 9.01 -9.05
CA PHE A 172 -11.94 9.55 -9.58
C PHE A 172 -11.40 8.79 -10.81
N GLY A 173 -11.78 7.53 -10.99
CA GLY A 173 -11.34 6.66 -12.09
C GLY A 173 -9.83 6.62 -12.22
N THR A 174 -9.32 6.95 -13.42
CA THR A 174 -7.88 7.05 -13.67
C THR A 174 -7.20 8.23 -12.95
N SER A 175 -7.95 9.18 -12.40
CA SER A 175 -7.39 10.37 -11.71
C SER A 175 -7.18 10.17 -10.20
N ILE A 176 -7.20 8.93 -9.71
CA ILE A 176 -6.88 8.62 -8.30
C ILE A 176 -5.49 9.16 -7.94
N ASN A 177 -5.41 9.93 -6.87
CA ASN A 177 -4.15 10.31 -6.25
C ASN A 177 -3.77 9.27 -5.19
N PRO A 178 -2.69 8.49 -5.37
CA PRO A 178 -2.34 7.38 -4.47
C PRO A 178 -2.12 7.83 -3.02
N ASP A 179 -1.40 8.93 -2.80
CA ASP A 179 -1.07 9.43 -1.46
C ASP A 179 -2.32 9.83 -0.67
N ARG A 180 -3.24 10.56 -1.31
CA ARG A 180 -4.49 10.99 -0.66
C ARG A 180 -5.39 9.81 -0.37
N PHE A 181 -5.47 8.87 -1.30
CA PHE A 181 -6.30 7.68 -1.16
C PHE A 181 -5.76 6.75 -0.06
N GLY A 182 -4.45 6.50 -0.03
CA GLY A 182 -3.80 5.72 1.03
C GLY A 182 -3.96 6.35 2.41
N LYS A 183 -3.79 7.69 2.54
CA LYS A 183 -4.02 8.42 3.80
C LYS A 183 -5.47 8.30 4.27
N TYR A 184 -6.43 8.37 3.35
CA TYR A 184 -7.85 8.18 3.63
C TYR A 184 -8.13 6.78 4.20
N LEU A 185 -7.69 5.72 3.51
CA LEU A 185 -7.90 4.34 3.95
C LEU A 185 -7.18 4.05 5.28
N THR A 186 -5.98 4.58 5.44
CA THR A 186 -5.18 4.40 6.66
C THR A 186 -5.86 5.02 7.88
N SER A 187 -6.35 6.25 7.76
CA SER A 187 -6.99 6.98 8.86
C SER A 187 -8.37 6.44 9.19
N LYS A 188 -9.18 6.11 8.17
CA LYS A 188 -10.55 5.63 8.38
C LYS A 188 -10.56 4.18 8.88
N TYR A 189 -9.70 3.32 8.32
CA TYR A 189 -9.76 1.87 8.49
C TYR A 189 -8.47 1.23 9.01
N TYR A 190 -7.35 1.32 8.28
CA TYR A 190 -6.24 0.38 8.48
C TYR A 190 -5.62 0.41 9.89
N LYS A 191 -5.47 1.60 10.48
CA LYS A 191 -4.92 1.76 11.85
C LYS A 191 -5.73 1.03 12.93
N LYS A 192 -6.99 0.69 12.65
CA LYS A 192 -7.92 0.07 13.58
C LYS A 192 -8.06 -1.43 13.35
N LEU A 193 -7.39 -1.99 12.34
CA LEU A 193 -7.48 -3.42 12.03
C LEU A 193 -6.58 -4.24 12.96
N ASN A 194 -7.10 -5.36 13.45
CA ASN A 194 -6.26 -6.38 14.09
C ASN A 194 -5.56 -7.23 13.01
N GLN A 195 -4.52 -7.96 13.40
CA GLN A 195 -3.70 -8.73 12.45
C GLN A 195 -4.50 -9.78 11.65
N LYS A 196 -5.53 -10.39 12.24
CA LYS A 196 -6.36 -11.41 11.57
C LYS A 196 -7.18 -10.78 10.44
N VAL A 197 -7.80 -9.63 10.70
CA VAL A 197 -8.60 -8.89 9.71
C VAL A 197 -7.70 -8.22 8.68
N GLU A 198 -6.57 -7.66 9.10
CA GLU A 198 -5.54 -7.10 8.23
C GLU A 198 -5.03 -8.12 7.22
N LYS A 199 -4.66 -9.33 7.68
CA LYS A 199 -4.26 -10.43 6.78
C LYS A 199 -5.38 -10.77 5.80
N LYS A 200 -6.63 -10.90 6.28
CA LYS A 200 -7.76 -11.23 5.41
C LYS A 200 -8.00 -10.15 4.36
N LEU A 201 -7.91 -8.87 4.72
CA LEU A 201 -8.00 -7.75 3.79
C LEU A 201 -6.86 -7.79 2.75
N PHE A 202 -5.63 -8.04 3.20
CA PHE A 202 -4.49 -8.22 2.32
C PHE A 202 -4.71 -9.36 1.32
N ASP A 203 -5.17 -10.54 1.78
CA ASP A 203 -5.49 -11.68 0.92
C ASP A 203 -6.57 -11.33 -0.12
N THR A 204 -7.58 -10.57 0.29
CA THR A 204 -8.66 -10.09 -0.61
C THR A 204 -8.14 -9.10 -1.65
N LEU A 205 -7.41 -8.07 -1.24
CA LEU A 205 -6.85 -7.07 -2.15
C LEU A 205 -5.83 -7.69 -3.11
N TRP A 206 -4.97 -8.59 -2.63
CA TRP A 206 -4.06 -9.36 -3.48
C TRP A 206 -4.84 -10.18 -4.52
N THR A 207 -5.88 -10.88 -4.07
CA THR A 207 -6.72 -11.69 -4.95
C THR A 207 -7.37 -10.84 -6.04
N PHE A 208 -7.92 -9.68 -5.70
CA PHE A 208 -8.59 -8.80 -6.67
C PHE A 208 -7.58 -8.13 -7.61
N THR A 209 -6.40 -7.77 -7.11
CA THR A 209 -5.38 -7.07 -7.89
C THR A 209 -4.62 -7.99 -8.84
N PHE A 210 -4.34 -9.24 -8.45
CA PHE A 210 -3.44 -10.11 -9.23
C PHE A 210 -4.03 -11.46 -9.65
N ILE A 211 -4.97 -12.05 -8.90
CA ILE A 211 -5.42 -13.42 -9.15
C ILE A 211 -6.73 -13.48 -9.94
N LYS A 212 -7.73 -12.72 -9.53
CA LYS A 212 -9.06 -12.70 -10.15
C LYS A 212 -9.05 -11.89 -11.43
N GLN A 213 -9.86 -12.34 -12.37
CA GLN A 213 -10.04 -11.77 -13.71
C GLN A 213 -11.55 -11.63 -13.96
N GLY A 214 -11.92 -10.68 -14.80
CA GLY A 214 -13.32 -10.40 -15.14
C GLY A 214 -13.59 -8.90 -15.13
N GLU A 215 -14.63 -8.48 -15.84
CA GLU A 215 -14.92 -7.05 -16.07
C GLU A 215 -14.99 -6.25 -14.76
N GLU A 216 -15.68 -6.76 -13.74
CA GLU A 216 -15.76 -6.10 -12.44
C GLU A 216 -14.39 -5.91 -11.77
N PHE A 217 -13.54 -6.94 -11.81
CA PHE A 217 -12.19 -6.87 -11.22
C PHE A 217 -11.28 -5.96 -12.04
N ASP A 218 -11.37 -6.03 -13.36
CA ASP A 218 -10.56 -5.23 -14.29
C ASP A 218 -10.87 -3.73 -14.11
N GLN A 219 -12.15 -3.36 -13.98
CA GLN A 219 -12.57 -1.96 -13.75
C GLN A 219 -12.10 -1.39 -12.42
N ASN A 220 -11.90 -2.22 -11.39
CA ASN A 220 -11.51 -1.79 -10.04
C ASN A 220 -10.06 -2.10 -9.68
N ARG A 221 -9.29 -2.69 -10.61
CA ARG A 221 -7.94 -3.20 -10.36
C ARG A 221 -6.97 -2.12 -9.90
N LEU A 222 -7.01 -0.95 -10.54
CA LEU A 222 -6.16 0.19 -10.19
C LEU A 222 -6.40 0.68 -8.75
N ALA A 223 -7.67 0.82 -8.35
CA ALA A 223 -8.01 1.21 -6.99
C ALA A 223 -7.62 0.14 -5.97
N CYS A 224 -7.83 -1.15 -6.29
CA CYS A 224 -7.37 -2.26 -5.46
C CYS A 224 -5.83 -2.26 -5.33
N TYR A 225 -5.11 -1.97 -6.40
CA TYR A 225 -3.65 -1.86 -6.41
C TYR A 225 -3.17 -0.76 -5.46
N TYR A 226 -3.71 0.46 -5.56
CA TYR A 226 -3.31 1.55 -4.67
C TYR A 226 -3.68 1.29 -3.21
N ALA A 227 -4.86 0.72 -2.96
CA ALA A 227 -5.26 0.29 -1.62
C ALA A 227 -4.28 -0.76 -1.07
N LEU A 228 -3.92 -1.76 -1.86
CA LEU A 228 -2.95 -2.79 -1.49
C LEU A 228 -1.57 -2.20 -1.16
N CYS A 229 -1.02 -1.32 -2.01
CA CYS A 229 0.28 -0.69 -1.78
C CYS A 229 0.27 0.09 -0.46
N SER A 230 -0.76 0.93 -0.25
CA SER A 230 -0.89 1.71 0.98
C SER A 230 -1.05 0.86 2.24
N LEU A 231 -1.65 -0.33 2.13
CA LEU A 231 -1.73 -1.30 3.22
C LEU A 231 -0.35 -1.90 3.52
N VAL A 232 0.39 -2.31 2.48
CA VAL A 232 1.73 -2.91 2.61
C VAL A 232 2.73 -1.92 3.21
N GLU A 233 2.69 -0.65 2.81
CA GLU A 233 3.55 0.43 3.33
C GLU A 233 3.48 0.59 4.85
N MET A 234 2.36 0.23 5.48
CA MET A 234 2.24 0.31 6.94
C MET A 234 3.18 -0.65 7.67
N ASN A 235 3.47 -1.82 7.09
CA ASN A 235 4.39 -2.81 7.65
C ASN A 235 4.85 -3.84 6.61
N THR A 236 5.75 -3.43 5.70
CA THR A 236 6.24 -4.25 4.58
C THR A 236 6.69 -5.65 5.01
N MET A 237 7.46 -5.74 6.10
CA MET A 237 8.00 -7.01 6.61
C MET A 237 6.90 -7.98 7.09
N ARG A 238 5.82 -7.48 7.69
CA ARG A 238 4.70 -8.32 8.12
C ARG A 238 3.99 -8.96 6.92
N PHE A 239 3.66 -8.16 5.91
CA PHE A 239 2.98 -8.67 4.71
C PHE A 239 3.89 -9.58 3.88
N LEU A 240 5.20 -9.27 3.81
CA LEU A 240 6.18 -10.18 3.21
C LEU A 240 6.20 -11.54 3.91
N ASN A 241 6.11 -11.57 5.25
CA ASN A 241 6.02 -12.81 6.00
C ASN A 241 4.72 -13.58 5.72
N TYR A 242 3.59 -12.90 5.51
CA TYR A 242 2.36 -13.56 5.05
C TYR A 242 2.58 -14.23 3.69
N VAL A 243 3.23 -13.54 2.75
CA VAL A 243 3.56 -14.11 1.43
C VAL A 243 4.46 -15.33 1.54
N LYS A 244 5.53 -15.25 2.33
CA LYS A 244 6.46 -16.37 2.57
C LYS A 244 5.80 -17.58 3.24
N ASN A 245 4.79 -17.36 4.08
CA ASN A 245 4.08 -18.44 4.76
C ASN A 245 3.07 -19.16 3.87
N ASP A 246 2.58 -18.53 2.80
CA ASP A 246 1.64 -19.13 1.84
C ASP A 246 2.01 -18.83 0.38
N ILE A 247 3.26 -19.12 0.03
CA ILE A 247 3.82 -18.87 -1.31
C ILE A 247 2.95 -19.50 -2.41
N GLN A 248 2.31 -20.64 -2.13
CA GLN A 248 1.43 -21.31 -3.08
C GLN A 248 0.19 -20.50 -3.41
N PHE A 249 -0.42 -19.83 -2.44
CA PHE A 249 -1.57 -18.95 -2.68
C PHE A 249 -1.18 -17.72 -3.49
N TYR A 250 -0.15 -16.98 -3.05
CA TYR A 250 0.21 -15.70 -3.67
C TYR A 250 0.81 -15.86 -5.07
N SER A 251 1.31 -17.04 -5.42
CA SER A 251 1.82 -17.33 -6.76
C SER A 251 0.74 -17.75 -7.77
N LYS A 252 -0.55 -17.79 -7.41
CA LYS A 252 -1.68 -18.19 -8.31
C LYS A 252 -2.07 -17.14 -9.36
N VAL A 253 -1.19 -16.18 -9.63
CA VAL A 253 -1.39 -15.15 -10.64
C VAL A 253 -1.48 -15.84 -12.00
N LYS A 254 -2.64 -15.73 -12.65
CA LYS A 254 -2.82 -16.31 -13.98
C LYS A 254 -2.04 -15.49 -14.99
N ILE A 255 -1.15 -16.16 -15.70
CA ILE A 255 -0.54 -15.61 -16.90
C ILE A 255 -1.66 -15.58 -17.94
N ASN A 256 -2.12 -14.38 -18.28
CA ASN A 256 -3.08 -14.18 -19.35
C ASN A 256 -2.38 -13.79 -20.66
N ASP A 257 -3.03 -14.12 -21.78
CA ASP A 257 -2.63 -13.67 -23.11
C ASP A 257 -3.20 -12.28 -23.44
N LYS A 258 -3.83 -11.59 -22.48
CA LYS A 258 -4.24 -10.21 -22.70
C LYS A 258 -2.96 -9.38 -22.88
N ASP A 259 -3.00 -8.46 -23.83
CA ASP A 259 -1.98 -7.41 -23.89
C ASP A 259 -1.91 -6.71 -22.52
N ALA A 260 -0.70 -6.30 -22.13
CA ALA A 260 -0.49 -5.58 -20.88
C ALA A 260 -1.36 -4.30 -20.76
N TYR A 261 -1.86 -3.79 -21.90
CA TYR A 261 -2.61 -2.54 -22.05
C TYR A 261 -3.80 -2.70 -23.01
N HIS A 262 -4.96 -2.11 -22.69
CA HIS A 262 -6.07 -1.99 -23.65
C HIS A 262 -5.77 -0.86 -24.64
N THR A 263 -5.77 -1.14 -25.96
CA THR A 263 -5.84 -0.08 -26.97
C THR A 263 -6.83 -0.43 -28.09
N ASN A 264 -7.84 0.42 -28.29
CA ASN A 264 -8.63 0.48 -29.55
C ASN A 264 -7.87 1.21 -30.69
N LYS A 265 -6.59 1.46 -30.47
CA LYS A 265 -5.71 2.16 -31.40
C LYS A 265 -4.75 1.14 -32.01
N ASP A 266 -4.30 1.47 -33.22
CA ASP A 266 -3.28 0.78 -34.01
C ASP A 266 -2.12 0.29 -33.12
N GLU A 267 -1.45 -0.82 -33.50
CA GLU A 267 -0.42 -1.50 -32.68
C GLU A 267 0.63 -0.53 -32.10
N TYR A 268 0.85 0.59 -32.77
CA TYR A 268 1.73 1.70 -32.42
C TYR A 268 1.36 2.51 -31.16
N ALA A 269 0.07 2.58 -30.80
CA ALA A 269 -0.36 3.30 -29.59
C ALA A 269 -0.04 2.52 -28.30
N LYS A 270 0.08 1.18 -28.39
CA LYS A 270 0.54 0.30 -27.30
C LYS A 270 1.99 0.60 -26.88
N LEU A 271 2.76 1.27 -27.74
CA LEU A 271 4.18 1.56 -27.54
C LEU A 271 4.46 2.93 -26.88
N ARG A 272 3.47 3.85 -26.82
CA ARG A 272 3.73 5.29 -26.61
C ARG A 272 3.48 5.85 -25.20
N ALA A 273 2.64 5.23 -24.38
CA ALA A 273 2.40 5.72 -23.02
C ALA A 273 1.80 4.61 -22.17
N ILE A 274 2.60 4.15 -21.21
CA ILE A 274 2.26 3.02 -20.35
C ILE A 274 2.27 3.54 -18.94
N ASP A 275 1.19 4.27 -18.71
CA ASP A 275 0.81 4.72 -17.41
C ASP A 275 0.17 3.56 -16.65
N ILE A 276 0.41 3.44 -15.36
CA ILE A 276 -0.31 2.47 -14.53
C ILE A 276 -1.84 2.58 -14.68
N ARG A 277 -2.33 3.79 -14.99
CA ARG A 277 -3.74 4.10 -15.27
C ARG A 277 -4.29 3.46 -16.55
N THR A 278 -3.43 2.97 -17.43
CA THR A 278 -3.79 2.29 -18.68
C THR A 278 -3.48 0.79 -18.67
N ILE A 279 -2.87 0.28 -17.59
CA ILE A 279 -2.58 -1.16 -17.41
C ILE A 279 -3.88 -1.95 -17.27
N VAL A 280 -3.90 -3.11 -17.91
CA VAL A 280 -5.04 -4.04 -17.85
C VAL A 280 -4.63 -5.46 -17.46
N SER A 281 -3.35 -5.81 -17.58
CA SER A 281 -2.85 -7.12 -17.13
C SER A 281 -2.48 -7.11 -15.65
N SER A 282 -2.86 -8.18 -14.95
CA SER A 282 -2.46 -8.44 -13.57
C SER A 282 -0.94 -8.55 -13.42
N GLN A 283 -0.25 -9.06 -14.44
CA GLN A 283 1.20 -9.25 -14.45
C GLN A 283 1.92 -7.91 -14.49
N ALA A 284 1.46 -6.97 -15.30
CA ALA A 284 2.00 -5.61 -15.34
C ALA A 284 1.78 -4.88 -13.99
N PHE A 285 0.59 -5.00 -13.39
CA PHE A 285 0.38 -4.48 -12.03
C PHE A 285 1.33 -5.13 -11.01
N LEU A 286 1.66 -6.42 -11.17
CA LEU A 286 2.61 -7.09 -10.28
C LEU A 286 4.05 -6.63 -10.49
N ILE A 287 4.45 -6.26 -11.71
CA ILE A 287 5.74 -5.59 -11.97
C ILE A 287 5.81 -4.26 -11.22
N TYR A 288 4.77 -3.43 -11.32
CA TYR A 288 4.69 -2.17 -10.58
C TYR A 288 4.70 -2.38 -9.05
N PHE A 289 4.02 -3.41 -8.56
CA PHE A 289 4.06 -3.74 -7.15
C PHE A 289 5.48 -4.15 -6.70
N CYS A 290 6.16 -5.00 -7.48
CA CYS A 290 7.51 -5.45 -7.16
C CYS A 290 8.57 -4.37 -7.35
N SER A 291 8.32 -3.33 -8.14
CA SER A 291 9.23 -2.19 -8.25
C SER A 291 9.25 -1.35 -6.97
N GLU A 292 8.13 -1.27 -6.25
CA GLU A 292 8.07 -0.60 -4.94
C GLU A 292 8.44 -1.54 -3.79
N PHE A 293 8.16 -2.85 -3.91
CA PHE A 293 8.39 -3.85 -2.85
C PHE A 293 9.20 -5.05 -3.36
N LYS A 294 10.48 -4.83 -3.70
CA LYS A 294 11.38 -5.83 -4.33
C LYS A 294 11.40 -7.18 -3.60
N GLU A 295 11.37 -7.19 -2.28
CA GLU A 295 11.48 -8.42 -1.49
C GLU A 295 10.32 -9.39 -1.74
N PHE A 296 9.19 -8.89 -2.23
CA PHE A 296 8.06 -9.74 -2.62
C PHE A 296 8.38 -10.54 -3.87
N TYR A 297 9.09 -9.97 -4.85
CA TYR A 297 9.54 -10.71 -6.04
C TYR A 297 10.44 -11.87 -5.62
N ASP A 298 11.40 -11.61 -4.73
CA ASP A 298 12.34 -12.62 -4.23
C ASP A 298 11.64 -13.76 -3.45
N ALA A 299 10.43 -13.53 -2.94
CA ALA A 299 9.64 -14.52 -2.22
C ALA A 299 8.69 -15.37 -3.11
N MET A 300 8.50 -14.99 -4.38
CA MET A 300 7.61 -15.68 -5.31
C MET A 300 8.22 -16.98 -5.85
N LYS A 301 7.37 -17.86 -6.39
CA LYS A 301 7.86 -19.07 -7.10
C LYS A 301 8.53 -18.71 -8.43
N GLU A 302 9.53 -19.51 -8.80
CA GLU A 302 10.32 -19.37 -10.02
C GLU A 302 9.45 -19.22 -11.29
N TYR A 303 8.40 -20.04 -11.46
CA TYR A 303 7.53 -19.95 -12.64
C TYR A 303 6.83 -18.58 -12.78
N LEU A 304 6.51 -17.93 -11.64
CA LEU A 304 5.88 -16.61 -11.67
C LEU A 304 6.93 -15.54 -11.95
N GLN A 305 8.14 -15.69 -11.39
CA GLN A 305 9.27 -14.81 -11.72
C GLN A 305 9.58 -14.86 -13.22
N GLU A 306 9.65 -16.04 -13.82
CA GLU A 306 9.84 -16.25 -15.26
C GLU A 306 8.72 -15.60 -16.09
N ALA A 307 7.47 -15.74 -15.65
CA ALA A 307 6.33 -15.10 -16.30
C ALA A 307 6.40 -13.57 -16.25
N LEU A 308 6.85 -12.99 -15.14
CA LEU A 308 7.05 -11.55 -15.02
C LEU A 308 8.20 -11.07 -15.90
N THR A 309 9.29 -11.84 -16.01
CA THR A 309 10.38 -11.55 -16.94
C THR A 309 9.86 -11.48 -18.38
N HIS A 310 9.06 -12.47 -18.80
CA HIS A 310 8.43 -12.45 -20.13
C HIS A 310 7.48 -11.25 -20.32
N GLU A 311 6.69 -10.90 -19.29
CA GLU A 311 5.82 -9.72 -19.33
C GLU A 311 6.61 -8.41 -19.47
N ALA A 312 7.76 -8.29 -18.78
CA ALA A 312 8.63 -7.13 -18.86
C ALA A 312 9.21 -6.91 -20.27
N GLU A 313 9.42 -7.98 -21.06
CA GLU A 313 9.86 -7.90 -22.45
C GLU A 313 8.74 -7.49 -23.43
N LYS A 314 7.47 -7.46 -23.01
CA LYS A 314 6.39 -6.99 -23.90
C LYS A 314 6.46 -5.48 -24.14
N ASN A 315 7.12 -4.73 -23.26
CA ASN A 315 7.18 -3.29 -23.38
C ASN A 315 8.37 -2.66 -22.66
N ILE A 316 9.05 -1.71 -23.30
CA ILE A 316 10.20 -1.05 -22.69
C ILE A 316 9.88 -0.30 -21.39
N ASN A 317 8.65 0.20 -21.20
CA ASN A 317 8.26 0.89 -19.98
C ASN A 317 8.08 -0.11 -18.83
N LEU A 318 7.55 -1.30 -19.11
CA LEU A 318 7.54 -2.40 -18.15
C LEU A 318 8.96 -2.89 -17.86
N LYS A 319 9.80 -2.99 -18.90
CA LYS A 319 11.23 -3.28 -18.75
C LYS A 319 11.90 -2.28 -17.82
N ALA A 320 11.69 -0.98 -18.02
CA ALA A 320 12.24 0.08 -17.18
C ALA A 320 11.71 0.07 -15.72
N ARG A 321 10.48 -0.40 -15.51
CA ARG A 321 9.92 -0.60 -14.16
C ARG A 321 10.49 -1.84 -13.46
N ALA A 322 10.93 -2.84 -14.23
CA ALA A 322 11.36 -4.15 -13.74
C ALA A 322 12.82 -4.20 -13.20
N ILE A 323 13.28 -3.13 -12.55
CA ILE A 323 14.64 -3.04 -12.01
C ILE A 323 14.98 -4.12 -11.00
N PHE A 324 13.98 -4.58 -10.23
CA PHE A 324 14.13 -5.64 -9.23
C PHE A 324 14.60 -6.98 -9.83
N MET A 325 14.49 -7.16 -11.15
CA MET A 325 14.99 -8.35 -11.87
C MET A 325 16.48 -8.25 -12.24
N SER A 326 17.11 -7.08 -12.06
CA SER A 326 18.49 -6.82 -12.46
C SER A 326 19.45 -6.88 -11.27
N ASN A 327 20.67 -7.35 -11.50
CA ASN A 327 21.70 -7.48 -10.46
C ASN A 327 22.21 -6.11 -9.97
N SER A 328 22.23 -5.11 -10.85
CA SER A 328 22.65 -3.74 -10.54
C SER A 328 21.88 -2.73 -11.38
N PHE A 329 21.91 -1.46 -10.96
CA PHE A 329 21.32 -0.36 -11.72
C PHE A 329 21.95 -0.22 -13.12
N ALA A 330 23.27 -0.39 -13.23
CA ALA A 330 23.98 -0.34 -14.50
C ALA A 330 23.58 -1.51 -15.43
N ASP A 331 23.43 -2.72 -14.89
CA ASP A 331 22.95 -3.86 -15.67
C ASP A 331 21.50 -3.66 -16.14
N HIS A 332 20.69 -3.01 -15.31
CA HIS A 332 19.32 -2.66 -15.68
C HIS A 332 19.26 -1.70 -16.88
N LEU A 333 20.05 -0.61 -16.83
CA LEU A 333 20.12 0.36 -17.93
C LEU A 333 20.61 -0.27 -19.23
N LYS A 334 21.60 -1.19 -19.14
CA LYS A 334 22.04 -1.99 -20.30
C LYS A 334 20.92 -2.85 -20.86
N ALA A 335 20.14 -3.51 -20.01
CA ALA A 335 19.01 -4.33 -20.45
C ALA A 335 17.92 -3.50 -21.17
N ILE A 336 17.70 -2.25 -20.75
CA ILE A 336 16.80 -1.31 -21.45
C ILE A 336 17.36 -0.94 -22.83
N ASP A 337 18.67 -0.66 -22.93
CA ASP A 337 19.33 -0.34 -24.20
C ASP A 337 19.35 -1.53 -25.17
N GLU A 338 19.60 -2.74 -24.66
CA GLU A 338 19.51 -3.98 -25.44
C GLU A 338 18.09 -4.21 -25.97
N TYR A 339 17.07 -3.97 -25.15
CA TYR A 339 15.68 -4.04 -25.57
C TYR A 339 15.40 -3.11 -26.75
N LYS A 340 15.84 -1.85 -26.64
CA LYS A 340 15.69 -0.84 -27.71
C LYS A 340 16.31 -1.33 -29.02
N LYS A 341 17.53 -1.88 -28.96
CA LYS A 341 18.26 -2.40 -30.13
C LYS A 341 17.53 -3.59 -30.77
N GLN A 342 17.02 -4.52 -29.96
CA GLN A 342 16.31 -5.71 -30.45
C GLN A 342 14.96 -5.34 -31.07
N ALA A 343 14.16 -4.55 -30.37
CA ALA A 343 12.87 -4.08 -30.86
C ALA A 343 13.03 -3.41 -32.24
N PHE A 344 14.02 -2.54 -32.39
CA PHE A 344 14.32 -1.90 -33.67
C PHE A 344 14.57 -2.91 -34.81
N SER A 345 15.33 -3.98 -34.56
CA SER A 345 15.63 -4.99 -35.58
C SER A 345 14.39 -5.75 -36.07
N VAL A 346 13.43 -6.03 -35.17
CA VAL A 346 12.18 -6.73 -35.47
C VAL A 346 11.23 -5.83 -36.28
N PHE A 347 11.10 -4.54 -35.90
CA PHE A 347 10.22 -3.59 -36.59
C PHE A 347 10.62 -3.32 -38.04
N VAL A 348 11.92 -3.24 -38.33
CA VAL A 348 12.43 -3.03 -39.71
C VAL A 348 12.15 -4.26 -40.59
N GLY A 349 12.15 -5.46 -40.00
CA GLY A 349 11.92 -6.73 -40.72
C GLY A 349 10.46 -6.99 -41.10
N SER A 350 9.49 -6.46 -40.35
CA SER A 350 8.07 -6.86 -40.50
C SER A 350 7.16 -5.85 -41.23
N PHE A 351 7.40 -4.54 -41.21
CA PHE A 351 6.37 -3.56 -41.63
C PHE A 351 6.81 -2.37 -42.48
N GLY A 352 8.01 -2.36 -43.04
CA GLY A 352 8.44 -1.27 -43.92
C GLY A 352 8.50 0.12 -43.23
N PHE A 353 8.97 1.10 -43.98
CA PHE A 353 9.61 2.35 -43.54
C PHE A 353 8.77 3.44 -42.83
N TYR A 354 7.65 3.16 -42.14
CA TYR A 354 6.64 4.21 -41.90
C TYR A 354 6.58 4.92 -40.55
N HIS A 355 7.44 4.63 -39.56
CA HIS A 355 7.35 5.31 -38.25
C HIS A 355 8.69 5.78 -37.66
N TYR A 356 9.34 6.73 -38.35
CA TYR A 356 10.60 7.37 -37.93
C TYR A 356 10.55 7.96 -36.51
N GLU A 357 9.41 8.47 -36.04
CA GLU A 357 9.25 9.01 -34.69
C GLU A 357 9.45 7.97 -33.58
N LEU A 358 9.10 6.70 -33.81
CA LEU A 358 9.14 5.63 -32.79
C LEU A 358 10.52 5.01 -32.63
N LYS A 359 11.42 5.27 -33.58
CA LYS A 359 12.74 4.62 -33.69
C LYS A 359 13.63 4.89 -32.48
N ASP A 360 13.56 6.09 -31.92
CA ASP A 360 14.41 6.51 -30.80
C ASP A 360 13.64 6.89 -29.53
N THR A 361 12.30 6.79 -29.53
CA THR A 361 11.45 7.20 -28.39
C THR A 361 10.60 6.04 -27.90
N SER A 362 10.84 5.58 -26.68
CA SER A 362 10.12 4.41 -26.18
C SER A 362 9.95 4.40 -24.65
N VAL A 363 10.91 4.95 -23.88
CA VAL A 363 10.74 5.17 -22.43
C VAL A 363 10.00 6.50 -22.19
N ASP A 364 8.89 6.45 -21.45
CA ASP A 364 8.09 7.62 -21.13
C ASP A 364 8.62 8.38 -19.90
N GLN A 365 8.10 9.60 -19.71
CA GLN A 365 8.52 10.48 -18.62
C GLN A 365 8.27 9.89 -17.22
N GLU A 366 7.24 9.05 -17.06
CA GLU A 366 6.94 8.43 -15.77
C GLU A 366 8.03 7.42 -15.41
N GLN A 367 8.43 6.58 -16.37
CA GLN A 367 9.51 5.62 -16.14
C GLN A 367 10.86 6.31 -15.97
N ILE A 368 11.12 7.42 -16.68
CA ILE A 368 12.35 8.19 -16.46
C ILE A 368 12.35 8.84 -15.07
N ALA A 369 11.22 9.36 -14.59
CA ALA A 369 11.12 9.86 -13.22
C ALA A 369 11.36 8.75 -12.19
N PHE A 370 10.86 7.53 -12.45
CA PHE A 370 11.16 6.35 -11.64
C PHE A 370 12.66 6.01 -11.64
N LEU A 371 13.31 5.94 -12.81
CA LEU A 371 14.75 5.68 -12.92
C LEU A 371 15.59 6.77 -12.25
N CYS A 372 15.15 8.04 -12.30
CA CYS A 372 15.78 9.14 -11.57
C CYS A 372 15.75 8.90 -10.05
N LYS A 373 14.60 8.52 -9.49
CA LYS A 373 14.45 8.17 -8.07
C LYS A 373 15.36 7.00 -7.70
N GLU A 374 15.34 5.94 -8.50
CA GLU A 374 16.15 4.74 -8.27
C GLU A 374 17.66 5.05 -8.31
N ALA A 375 18.09 5.92 -9.22
CA ALA A 375 19.47 6.36 -9.35
C ALA A 375 19.92 7.20 -8.14
N GLU A 376 19.08 8.11 -7.65
CA GLU A 376 19.34 8.92 -6.46
C GLU A 376 19.49 8.03 -5.22
N GLU A 377 18.54 7.13 -4.97
CA GLU A 377 18.54 6.23 -3.82
C GLU A 377 19.76 5.30 -3.79
N ARG A 378 20.28 4.93 -4.97
CA ARG A 378 21.45 4.05 -5.14
C ARG A 378 22.78 4.80 -5.30
N ASN A 379 22.76 6.13 -5.34
CA ASN A 379 23.92 6.96 -5.68
C ASN A 379 24.57 6.62 -7.04
N CYS A 380 23.74 6.29 -8.03
CA CYS A 380 24.16 5.87 -9.38
C CYS A 380 23.72 6.85 -10.48
N THR A 381 23.56 8.14 -10.15
CA THR A 381 23.12 9.18 -11.11
C THR A 381 24.06 9.34 -12.31
N ALA A 382 25.37 9.15 -12.11
CA ALA A 382 26.35 9.16 -13.21
C ALA A 382 26.06 8.08 -14.28
N SER A 383 25.69 6.86 -13.86
CA SER A 383 25.33 5.80 -14.80
C SER A 383 24.05 6.12 -15.58
N LEU A 384 23.11 6.85 -14.97
CA LEU A 384 21.92 7.33 -15.66
C LEU A 384 22.27 8.41 -16.70
N VAL A 385 23.18 9.33 -16.36
CA VAL A 385 23.68 10.36 -17.30
C VAL A 385 24.39 9.70 -18.48
N ASP A 386 25.29 8.75 -18.24
CA ASP A 386 25.98 8.01 -19.31
C ASP A 386 24.97 7.27 -20.21
N PHE A 387 23.96 6.63 -19.63
CA PHE A 387 22.88 6.00 -20.40
C PHE A 387 22.12 7.00 -21.30
N VAL A 388 21.82 8.20 -20.81
CA VAL A 388 21.17 9.26 -21.60
C VAL A 388 22.08 9.75 -22.71
N ILE A 389 23.36 9.99 -22.42
CA ILE A 389 24.35 10.44 -23.42
C ILE A 389 24.52 9.38 -24.52
N ASP A 390 24.62 8.10 -24.14
CA ASP A 390 24.67 6.99 -25.08
C ASP A 390 23.38 6.92 -25.93
N TRP A 391 22.23 7.19 -25.34
CA TRP A 391 20.97 7.27 -26.08
C TRP A 391 20.98 8.40 -27.12
N ILE A 392 21.49 9.59 -26.76
CA ILE A 392 21.65 10.74 -27.66
C ILE A 392 22.60 10.38 -28.82
N ASN A 393 23.73 9.75 -28.51
CA ASN A 393 24.71 9.33 -29.52
C ASN A 393 24.10 8.42 -30.58
N ASN A 394 23.19 7.53 -30.15
CA ASN A 394 22.52 6.56 -31.01
C ASN A 394 21.20 7.07 -31.62
N ILE A 395 20.86 8.36 -31.49
CA ILE A 395 19.68 8.93 -32.17
C ILE A 395 19.86 8.77 -33.67
N SER A 396 18.82 8.21 -34.30
CA SER A 396 18.89 7.75 -35.68
C SER A 396 17.69 8.23 -36.53
N SER A 397 16.91 9.19 -36.02
CA SER A 397 15.77 9.82 -36.66
C SER A 397 15.64 11.28 -36.27
N TYR A 398 15.48 12.15 -37.27
CA TYR A 398 15.18 13.57 -37.07
C TYR A 398 13.88 13.76 -36.26
N ASP A 399 12.82 13.03 -36.64
CA ASP A 399 11.48 13.25 -36.08
C ASP A 399 11.33 12.83 -34.61
N SER A 400 12.19 11.93 -34.12
CA SER A 400 12.18 11.44 -32.74
C SER A 400 12.97 12.36 -31.78
N THR A 401 13.92 13.14 -32.31
CA THR A 401 14.93 13.87 -31.52
C THR A 401 14.29 14.75 -30.45
N TYR A 402 13.31 15.59 -30.81
CA TYR A 402 12.61 16.46 -29.83
C TYR A 402 12.00 15.68 -28.66
N LYS A 403 11.37 14.53 -28.93
CA LYS A 403 10.75 13.71 -27.90
C LYS A 403 11.79 13.03 -27.01
N VAL A 404 12.95 12.64 -27.55
CA VAL A 404 14.06 12.14 -26.72
C VAL A 404 14.51 13.22 -25.73
N PHE A 405 14.66 14.47 -26.19
CA PHE A 405 15.00 15.57 -25.28
C PHE A 405 13.94 15.79 -24.20
N GLN A 406 12.67 15.87 -24.60
CA GLN A 406 11.55 16.09 -23.67
C GLN A 406 11.35 14.95 -22.66
N ASN A 407 11.46 13.70 -23.09
CA ASN A 407 11.12 12.55 -22.25
C ASN A 407 12.31 12.00 -21.45
N LEU A 408 13.51 12.08 -22.01
CA LEU A 408 14.70 11.44 -21.46
C LEU A 408 15.74 12.45 -20.96
N VAL A 409 16.13 13.41 -21.81
CA VAL A 409 17.27 14.30 -21.49
C VAL A 409 16.89 15.31 -20.40
N PHE A 410 15.80 16.05 -20.60
CA PHE A 410 15.40 17.14 -19.72
C PHE A 410 15.07 16.73 -18.27
N PRO A 411 14.43 15.56 -18.02
CA PRO A 411 14.22 15.07 -16.66
C PRO A 411 15.51 14.67 -15.94
N VAL A 412 16.52 14.19 -16.67
CA VAL A 412 17.81 13.72 -16.13
C VAL A 412 18.84 14.85 -16.04
N PHE A 413 18.63 15.95 -16.76
CA PHE A 413 19.60 17.04 -16.95
C PHE A 413 20.17 17.61 -15.65
N LYS A 414 19.38 17.63 -14.57
CA LYS A 414 19.80 18.10 -13.24
C LYS A 414 21.02 17.36 -12.66
N TYR A 415 21.38 16.19 -13.20
CA TYR A 415 22.54 15.41 -12.75
C TYR A 415 23.79 15.61 -13.61
N PHE A 416 23.73 16.38 -14.70
CA PHE A 416 24.87 16.59 -15.60
C PHE A 416 25.91 17.50 -14.95
N ASN A 417 27.18 17.17 -15.14
CA ASN A 417 28.31 18.05 -14.85
C ASN A 417 28.90 18.68 -16.13
N ASN A 418 29.95 19.50 -15.99
CA ASN A 418 30.63 20.17 -17.11
C ASN A 418 31.09 19.19 -18.19
N ASP A 419 31.78 18.12 -17.79
CA ASP A 419 32.33 17.13 -18.71
C ASP A 419 31.19 16.39 -19.43
N ASP A 420 30.07 16.12 -18.76
CA ASP A 420 28.88 15.49 -19.35
C ASP A 420 28.25 16.38 -20.44
N VAL A 421 28.10 17.68 -20.14
CA VAL A 421 27.54 18.65 -21.10
C VAL A 421 28.47 18.82 -22.29
N ASP A 422 29.79 18.89 -22.07
CA ASP A 422 30.78 18.95 -23.14
C ASP A 422 30.73 17.68 -24.02
N ARG A 423 30.73 16.49 -23.42
CA ARG A 423 30.57 15.20 -24.13
C ARG A 423 29.29 15.18 -24.96
N MET A 424 28.16 15.55 -24.37
CA MET A 424 26.86 15.61 -25.05
C MET A 424 26.88 16.61 -26.21
N ALA A 425 27.41 17.83 -26.03
CA ALA A 425 27.47 18.86 -27.06
C ALA A 425 28.34 18.44 -28.26
N GLN A 426 29.46 17.74 -28.01
CA GLN A 426 30.30 17.15 -29.05
C GLN A 426 29.55 16.06 -29.83
N ILE A 427 28.90 15.13 -29.13
CA ILE A 427 28.08 14.08 -29.74
C ILE A 427 26.98 14.69 -30.63
N MET A 428 26.24 15.66 -30.11
CA MET A 428 25.19 16.35 -30.84
C MET A 428 25.71 17.11 -32.07
N SER A 429 26.91 17.67 -31.99
CA SER A 429 27.56 18.37 -33.10
C SER A 429 28.06 17.42 -34.19
N ASN A 430 28.34 16.16 -33.86
CA ASN A 430 28.80 15.13 -34.79
C ASN A 430 27.68 14.22 -35.32
N ASN A 431 26.50 14.22 -34.69
CA ASN A 431 25.35 13.44 -35.14
C ASN A 431 24.47 14.25 -36.11
N SER A 432 24.53 13.87 -37.39
CA SER A 432 23.74 14.52 -38.46
C SER A 432 22.24 14.48 -38.23
N GLN A 433 21.71 13.46 -37.53
CA GLN A 433 20.29 13.36 -37.20
C GLN A 433 19.85 14.41 -36.17
N ILE A 434 20.79 14.99 -35.43
CA ILE A 434 20.53 16.03 -34.44
C ILE A 434 20.80 17.40 -35.05
N HIS A 435 22.04 17.69 -35.46
CA HIS A 435 22.41 19.02 -35.99
C HIS A 435 21.85 19.31 -37.39
N GLY A 436 21.34 18.28 -38.09
CA GLY A 436 20.66 18.39 -39.37
C GLY A 436 19.15 18.58 -39.26
N ASP A 437 18.55 18.40 -38.07
CA ASP A 437 17.10 18.54 -37.87
C ASP A 437 16.66 20.02 -37.89
N THR A 438 16.52 20.58 -39.09
CA THR A 438 16.06 21.97 -39.25
C THR A 438 14.63 22.20 -38.76
N ARG A 439 13.83 21.13 -38.57
CA ARG A 439 12.41 21.23 -38.22
C ARG A 439 12.17 21.24 -36.72
N ASN A 440 12.84 20.39 -35.95
CA ASN A 440 12.59 20.28 -34.51
C ASN A 440 13.68 20.90 -33.62
N ARG A 441 14.87 21.25 -34.13
CA ARG A 441 15.91 21.92 -33.32
C ARG A 441 15.40 23.14 -32.57
N ASN A 442 14.60 23.98 -33.24
CA ASN A 442 14.03 25.19 -32.64
C ASN A 442 13.09 24.90 -31.45
N LYS A 443 12.65 23.66 -31.28
CA LYS A 443 11.75 23.26 -30.19
C LYS A 443 12.48 22.83 -28.91
N TYR A 444 13.72 22.35 -28.99
CA TYR A 444 14.45 21.85 -27.81
C TYR A 444 15.80 22.55 -27.57
N ILE A 445 16.47 23.09 -28.60
CA ILE A 445 17.77 23.76 -28.42
C ILE A 445 17.67 24.97 -27.49
N PRO A 446 16.65 25.85 -27.56
CA PRO A 446 16.51 26.96 -26.62
C PRO A 446 16.40 26.47 -25.16
N GLU A 447 15.50 25.52 -24.90
CA GLU A 447 15.32 24.92 -23.57
C GLU A 447 16.61 24.22 -23.08
N LEU A 448 17.35 23.57 -23.98
CA LEU A 448 18.64 22.97 -23.65
C LEU A 448 19.69 24.01 -23.27
N LYS A 449 19.76 25.15 -23.98
CA LYS A 449 20.66 26.26 -23.63
C LYS A 449 20.30 26.85 -22.26
N ASP A 450 19.01 27.01 -21.97
CA ASP A 450 18.52 27.48 -20.68
C ASP A 450 18.93 26.52 -19.56
N LYS A 451 18.70 25.21 -19.75
CA LYS A 451 19.12 24.17 -18.77
C LYS A 451 20.62 24.10 -18.56
N ILE A 452 21.43 24.23 -19.62
CA ILE A 452 22.90 24.32 -19.52
C ILE A 452 23.26 25.54 -18.68
N THR A 453 22.68 26.69 -18.99
CA THR A 453 22.93 27.94 -18.26
C THR A 453 22.55 27.82 -16.77
N GLU A 454 21.43 27.18 -16.47
CA GLU A 454 20.95 26.95 -15.10
C GLU A 454 21.84 25.96 -14.31
N THR A 455 22.35 24.92 -14.97
CA THR A 455 23.06 23.80 -14.31
C THR A 455 24.57 24.03 -14.23
N ILE A 456 25.16 24.56 -15.32
CA ILE A 456 26.60 24.72 -15.51
C ILE A 456 27.04 26.18 -15.34
N GLY A 457 26.16 27.13 -15.65
CA GLY A 457 26.43 28.57 -15.59
C GLY A 457 26.46 29.24 -16.97
N ALA A 458 26.33 30.56 -16.96
CA ALA A 458 26.20 31.37 -18.18
C ALA A 458 27.47 31.45 -19.05
N ASP A 459 28.63 31.09 -18.50
CA ASP A 459 29.92 31.16 -19.18
C ASP A 459 30.21 29.93 -20.08
N PHE A 460 29.25 29.00 -20.21
CA PHE A 460 29.39 27.84 -21.10
C PHE A 460 29.61 28.30 -22.56
N PRO A 461 30.68 27.85 -23.24
CA PRO A 461 31.06 28.38 -24.54
C PRO A 461 30.25 27.75 -25.67
N PHE A 462 28.97 28.10 -25.78
CA PHE A 462 28.06 27.57 -26.79
C PHE A 462 28.62 27.67 -28.23
N ASP A 463 29.35 28.73 -28.53
CA ASP A 463 29.93 28.99 -29.86
C ASP A 463 31.01 27.97 -30.28
N ASN A 464 31.56 27.21 -29.34
CA ASN A 464 32.51 26.14 -29.64
C ASN A 464 31.87 24.90 -30.26
N TYR A 465 30.53 24.79 -30.21
CA TYR A 465 29.81 23.59 -30.62
C TYR A 465 28.87 23.88 -31.79
N TYR A 466 29.08 23.19 -32.91
CA TYR A 466 28.32 23.37 -34.15
C TYR A 466 26.80 23.24 -33.96
N VAL A 467 26.36 22.40 -33.01
CA VAL A 467 24.93 22.24 -32.71
C VAL A 467 24.28 23.45 -32.07
N PHE A 468 25.03 24.44 -31.57
CA PHE A 468 24.47 25.65 -30.95
C PHE A 468 24.60 26.92 -31.79
N THR A 469 25.46 26.90 -32.81
CA THR A 469 25.76 28.03 -33.70
C THR A 469 24.96 28.04 -34.99
N LYS A 470 24.24 26.95 -35.26
CA LYS A 470 23.53 26.70 -36.53
C LYS A 470 22.05 26.98 -36.46
#